data_AF-T0L0P8-F1
#
_entry.id   AF-T0L0P8-F1
#
_cell.length_a   1.000
_cell.length_b   1.000
_cell.length_c   1.000
_cell.angle_alpha   90.00
_cell.angle_beta   90.00
_cell.angle_gamma   90.00
#
_symmetry.space_group_name_H-M   'P 1'
#
loop_
_entity.id
_entity.type
_entity.pdbx_description
1 polymer ?
#
loop_
_entity_poly.entity_id
_entity_poly.type
_entity_poly.pdbx_seq_one_letter_code
_entity_poly.pdbx_strand_id
1 'polypeptide(L)'
;MKMFLYQFILLPILVKSGDAINLDEYTSYDPYPVHLQEDEYLNLPDHILTRTDTKEFNSGGQCSTSGKMSIVRVNLHFDDFAIKSIVSASYAKLNMILDELNAVKAYIGTIFNELNSDLIRYGIQIATYLDHYRAEDLLITDGFDFSCEVKDPILDRTSKSFEQLKGYSTNNMGIHQFIWSCPKDNKNFMISEIYKNGVCGNVIGLLWQGGDITSLTIKSSLLEALLGIPELYLDGRIPTNEELLGTCKFAGDCIGESPSIIGFRNHEPIQLVHVIPAEDAGTHTTLVHHVGSEHEYD
;
A
#
# COMPACT_ATOMS: atom_id res chain seq x y z
N MET A 1 20.33 -57.38 -21.85
CA MET A 1 20.18 -58.77 -21.34
C MET A 1 20.56 -58.75 -19.86
N LYS A 2 19.57 -58.99 -18.97
CA LYS A 2 19.62 -59.26 -17.50
C LYS A 2 20.29 -58.19 -16.60
N MET A 3 19.55 -57.39 -15.82
CA MET A 3 19.00 -57.65 -14.45
C MET A 3 20.03 -58.07 -13.40
N PHE A 4 20.12 -57.29 -12.31
CA PHE A 4 20.08 -57.65 -10.87
C PHE A 4 20.36 -56.34 -10.09
N LEU A 5 19.38 -55.65 -9.49
CA LEU A 5 18.62 -55.96 -8.27
C LEU A 5 19.52 -56.23 -7.05
N TYR A 6 19.69 -55.22 -6.19
CA TYR A 6 20.03 -55.44 -4.77
C TYR A 6 19.17 -54.54 -3.88
N GLN A 7 18.52 -55.22 -2.94
CA GLN A 7 17.58 -54.77 -1.93
C GLN A 7 18.29 -54.48 -0.60
N PHE A 8 17.73 -53.51 0.12
CA PHE A 8 17.58 -53.37 1.58
C PHE A 8 18.75 -53.65 2.54
N ILE A 9 19.12 -52.62 3.29
CA ILE A 9 19.29 -52.73 4.76
C ILE A 9 18.55 -51.56 5.42
N LEU A 10 17.49 -51.91 6.13
CA LEU A 10 16.84 -51.11 7.18
C LEU A 10 17.65 -51.29 8.47
N LEU A 11 17.86 -50.21 9.23
CA LEU A 11 17.89 -50.32 10.69
C LEU A 11 17.38 -49.03 11.35
N PRO A 12 16.52 -49.14 12.38
CA PRO A 12 15.90 -48.04 13.08
C PRO A 12 16.79 -47.51 14.20
N ILE A 13 16.72 -46.21 14.47
CA ILE A 13 17.13 -45.67 15.77
C ILE A 13 15.90 -45.08 16.45
N LEU A 14 15.39 -45.87 17.39
CA LEU A 14 14.58 -45.44 18.52
C LEU A 14 15.44 -44.58 19.44
N VAL A 15 15.02 -43.36 19.74
CA VAL A 15 15.28 -42.72 21.04
C VAL A 15 13.93 -42.33 21.62
N LYS A 16 13.71 -42.81 22.84
CA LYS A 16 12.47 -42.76 23.60
C LYS A 16 12.62 -41.72 24.71
N SER A 17 11.57 -40.93 24.87
CA SER A 17 11.01 -40.33 26.09
C SER A 17 11.88 -39.46 27.01
N GLY A 18 11.30 -38.29 27.29
CA GLY A 18 11.14 -37.82 28.67
C GLY A 18 11.89 -36.54 28.94
N ASP A 19 11.22 -35.40 28.84
CA ASP A 19 10.90 -34.61 30.03
C ASP A 19 9.75 -33.65 29.70
N ALA A 20 8.71 -33.75 30.52
CA ALA A 20 7.59 -32.83 30.53
C ALA A 20 8.08 -31.52 31.14
N ILE A 21 8.11 -30.46 30.34
CA ILE A 21 8.41 -29.12 30.84
C ILE A 21 7.08 -28.44 31.17
N ASN A 22 7.02 -28.03 32.44
CA ASN A 22 5.96 -27.34 33.14
C ASN A 22 5.46 -26.12 32.35
N LEU A 23 4.17 -26.09 32.02
CA LEU A 23 3.47 -24.98 31.39
C LEU A 23 2.83 -24.13 32.50
N ASP A 24 3.67 -23.50 33.33
CA ASP A 24 3.25 -22.53 34.35
C ASP A 24 4.47 -21.66 34.74
N GLU A 25 4.76 -20.67 33.89
CA GLU A 25 5.47 -19.39 34.17
C GLU A 25 5.97 -18.80 32.84
N TYR A 26 5.05 -18.23 32.06
CA TYR A 26 5.42 -17.17 31.13
C TYR A 26 4.96 -15.85 31.76
N THR A 27 5.78 -15.39 32.70
CA THR A 27 5.72 -14.02 33.18
C THR A 27 6.03 -13.10 32.01
N SER A 28 5.10 -12.18 31.80
CA SER A 28 5.24 -10.95 31.02
C SER A 28 6.66 -10.39 31.11
N TYR A 29 7.41 -10.57 30.03
CA TYR A 29 8.61 -9.79 29.77
C TYR A 29 8.27 -8.92 28.59
N ASP A 30 8.04 -7.65 28.88
CA ASP A 30 7.80 -6.58 27.93
C ASP A 30 9.16 -5.89 27.70
N PRO A 31 9.90 -6.18 26.60
CA PRO A 31 11.07 -5.41 26.29
C PRO A 31 10.65 -4.29 25.32
N TYR A 32 10.87 -3.07 25.78
CA TYR A 32 10.79 -1.79 25.06
C TYR A 32 9.46 -1.04 25.18
N PRO A 33 9.42 0.06 25.96
CA PRO A 33 8.50 1.13 25.66
C PRO A 33 9.01 1.76 24.35
N VAL A 34 8.45 1.33 23.22
CA VAL A 34 8.50 2.15 22.03
C VAL A 34 7.74 3.42 22.41
N HIS A 35 8.48 4.49 22.68
CA HIS A 35 7.93 5.84 22.56
C HIS A 35 7.55 6.00 21.09
N LEU A 36 6.39 5.44 20.71
CA LEU A 36 5.62 5.89 19.58
C LEU A 36 5.34 7.35 19.92
N GLN A 37 6.09 8.25 19.30
CA GLN A 37 5.62 9.62 19.22
C GLN A 37 4.18 9.53 18.73
N GLU A 38 3.29 10.18 19.46
CA GLU A 38 1.91 10.40 19.02
C GLU A 38 2.01 11.26 17.76
N ASP A 39 2.26 10.61 16.62
CA ASP A 39 2.23 11.23 15.31
C ASP A 39 0.78 11.69 15.13
N GLU A 40 0.59 13.00 15.02
CA GLU A 40 -0.69 13.65 14.72
C GLU A 40 -1.26 13.07 13.42
N TYR A 41 -2.04 12.01 13.56
CA TYR A 41 -2.48 11.15 12.46
C TYR A 41 -3.63 11.81 11.68
N LEU A 42 -3.44 12.00 10.36
CA LEU A 42 -4.44 12.23 9.31
C LEU A 42 -5.73 12.97 9.72
N ASN A 43 -5.83 14.25 9.36
CA ASN A 43 -7.13 14.83 9.03
C ASN A 43 -7.80 13.94 7.96
N LEU A 44 -9.08 13.58 8.15
CA LEU A 44 -9.88 12.98 7.07
C LEU A 44 -9.79 13.91 5.85
N PRO A 45 -9.75 13.40 4.61
CA PRO A 45 -9.78 14.28 3.46
C PRO A 45 -11.03 15.16 3.57
N ASP A 46 -10.85 16.48 3.46
CA ASP A 46 -11.97 17.44 3.48
C ASP A 46 -13.00 17.15 2.38
N HIS A 47 -12.63 16.32 1.39
CA HIS A 47 -13.45 15.95 0.25
C HIS A 47 -13.43 14.43 -0.03
N ILE A 48 -14.61 13.81 0.07
CA ILE A 48 -14.88 12.48 -0.52
C ILE A 48 -15.42 12.71 -1.93
N LEU A 49 -14.89 12.01 -2.93
CA LEU A 49 -15.42 12.05 -4.29
C LEU A 49 -16.85 11.49 -4.33
N THR A 50 -17.81 12.36 -4.60
CA THR A 50 -19.21 12.00 -4.76
C THR A 50 -19.55 11.86 -6.25
N ARG A 51 -20.66 11.17 -6.53
CA ARG A 51 -21.25 11.10 -7.88
C ARG A 51 -21.61 12.48 -8.46
N THR A 52 -21.63 13.52 -7.63
CA THR A 52 -21.88 14.91 -8.02
C THR A 52 -20.64 15.61 -8.54
N ASP A 53 -19.46 15.26 -8.01
CA ASP A 53 -18.17 15.81 -8.45
C ASP A 53 -17.77 15.28 -9.83
N THR A 54 -18.49 14.26 -10.32
CA THR A 54 -18.30 13.61 -11.61
C THR A 54 -19.37 14.00 -12.64
N LYS A 55 -20.28 14.95 -12.35
CA LYS A 55 -21.51 15.14 -13.15
C LYS A 55 -21.37 16.04 -14.38
N GLU A 56 -20.44 16.98 -14.43
CA GLU A 56 -20.21 17.79 -15.63
C GLU A 56 -18.72 17.99 -15.88
N PHE A 57 -18.20 17.19 -16.81
CA PHE A 57 -16.85 17.33 -17.29
C PHE A 57 -16.76 18.52 -18.23
N ASN A 58 -16.02 19.57 -17.85
CA ASN A 58 -15.69 20.65 -18.77
C ASN A 58 -14.78 20.10 -19.90
N SER A 59 -15.28 20.16 -21.13
CA SER A 59 -14.70 19.50 -22.32
C SER A 59 -13.33 20.03 -22.78
N GLY A 60 -12.79 21.07 -22.13
CA GLY A 60 -11.53 21.71 -22.53
C GLY A 60 -10.24 21.06 -22.02
N GLY A 61 -10.31 20.12 -21.06
CA GLY A 61 -9.14 19.56 -20.38
C GLY A 61 -9.05 18.03 -20.33
N GLN A 62 -9.98 17.31 -20.97
CA GLN A 62 -9.99 15.85 -20.89
C GLN A 62 -8.97 15.19 -21.82
N CYS A 63 -8.31 14.15 -21.32
CA CYS A 63 -7.36 13.36 -22.08
C CYS A 63 -8.00 12.48 -23.17
N SER A 64 -9.30 12.23 -23.06
CA SER A 64 -10.06 11.37 -23.96
C SER A 64 -11.11 12.16 -24.72
N THR A 65 -11.08 12.04 -26.05
CA THR A 65 -12.09 12.64 -26.94
C THR A 65 -13.35 11.78 -27.07
N SER A 66 -13.36 10.57 -26.52
CA SER A 66 -14.48 9.62 -26.63
C SER A 66 -15.47 9.68 -25.47
N GLY A 67 -15.29 10.62 -24.53
CA GLY A 67 -16.10 10.71 -23.31
C GLY A 67 -15.90 9.53 -22.35
N LYS A 68 -14.88 8.70 -22.57
CA LYS A 68 -14.46 7.63 -21.65
C LYS A 68 -13.33 8.11 -20.76
N MET A 69 -13.34 7.67 -19.51
CA MET A 69 -12.23 7.86 -18.58
C MET A 69 -11.16 6.79 -18.75
N SER A 70 -9.91 7.18 -18.56
CA SER A 70 -8.75 6.30 -18.55
C SER A 70 -8.48 5.86 -17.12
N ILE A 71 -8.72 4.58 -16.85
CA ILE A 71 -8.44 3.96 -15.56
C ILE A 71 -7.02 3.40 -15.60
N VAL A 72 -6.13 3.97 -14.80
CA VAL A 72 -4.76 3.49 -14.59
C VAL A 72 -4.75 2.52 -13.43
N ARG A 73 -4.22 1.31 -13.66
CA ARG A 73 -4.09 0.25 -12.65
C ARG A 73 -2.72 0.30 -12.01
N VAL A 74 -2.72 0.30 -10.68
CA VAL A 74 -1.50 0.22 -9.85
C VAL A 74 -1.58 -1.06 -9.03
N ASN A 75 -0.56 -1.90 -9.14
CA ASN A 75 -0.41 -3.10 -8.33
C ASN A 75 0.41 -2.74 -7.08
N LEU A 76 -0.23 -2.73 -5.92
CA LEU A 76 0.41 -2.35 -4.66
C LEU A 76 0.91 -3.59 -3.93
N HIS A 77 2.08 -3.47 -3.34
CA HIS A 77 2.77 -4.55 -2.64
C HIS A 77 3.38 -4.00 -1.36
N PHE A 78 3.13 -4.63 -0.22
CA PHE A 78 3.61 -4.19 1.08
C PHE A 78 4.44 -5.31 1.71
N ASP A 79 5.51 -4.95 2.41
CA ASP A 79 6.10 -5.90 3.34
C ASP A 79 5.31 -5.99 4.66
N ASP A 80 5.56 -7.07 5.39
CA ASP A 80 4.77 -7.44 6.57
C ASP A 80 4.82 -6.37 7.67
N PHE A 81 5.95 -5.70 7.83
CA PHE A 81 6.10 -4.62 8.81
C PHE A 81 5.31 -3.37 8.40
N ALA A 82 5.33 -2.96 7.12
CA ALA A 82 4.49 -1.85 6.64
C ALA A 82 3.00 -2.14 6.85
N ILE A 83 2.56 -3.38 6.57
CA ILE A 83 1.19 -3.82 6.83
C ILE A 83 0.83 -3.70 8.32
N LYS A 84 1.68 -4.23 9.20
CA LYS A 84 1.48 -4.13 10.66
C LYS A 84 1.40 -2.68 11.13
N SER A 85 2.23 -1.79 10.59
CA SER A 85 2.18 -0.37 10.88
C SER A 85 0.85 0.27 10.45
N ILE A 86 0.34 -0.06 9.25
CA ILE A 86 -0.98 0.41 8.77
C ILE A 86 -2.10 -0.08 9.69
N VAL A 87 -2.10 -1.35 10.06
CA VAL A 87 -3.10 -1.94 10.97
C VAL A 87 -3.06 -1.26 12.34
N SER A 88 -1.87 -1.13 12.93
CA SER A 88 -1.69 -0.49 14.23
C SER A 88 -2.17 0.97 14.21
N ALA A 89 -1.89 1.69 13.13
CA ALA A 89 -2.33 3.06 12.94
C ALA A 89 -3.86 3.19 12.81
N SER A 90 -4.50 2.24 12.14
CA SER A 90 -5.96 2.26 11.98
C SER A 90 -6.70 2.14 13.32
N TYR A 91 -6.15 1.33 14.24
CA TYR A 91 -6.70 1.16 15.58
C TYR A 91 -6.65 2.45 16.41
N ALA A 92 -5.50 3.12 16.40
CA ALA A 92 -5.31 4.37 17.14
C ALA A 92 -6.32 5.46 16.72
N LYS A 93 -6.71 5.48 15.43
CA LYS A 93 -7.60 6.50 14.88
C LYS A 93 -9.08 6.20 15.05
N LEU A 94 -9.49 4.95 14.80
CA LEU A 94 -10.91 4.59 14.73
C LEU A 94 -11.43 4.03 16.05
N ASN A 95 -10.55 3.74 17.01
CA ASN A 95 -10.87 2.93 18.19
C ASN A 95 -11.55 1.60 17.80
N MET A 96 -11.23 1.10 16.61
CA MET A 96 -11.78 -0.11 16.00
C MET A 96 -10.62 -0.94 15.47
N ILE A 97 -10.63 -2.23 15.77
CA ILE A 97 -9.68 -3.18 15.17
C ILE A 97 -10.23 -3.54 13.80
N LEU A 98 -9.69 -2.92 12.75
CA LEU A 98 -9.89 -3.39 11.39
C LEU A 98 -9.04 -4.64 11.17
N ASP A 99 -9.57 -5.62 10.45
CA ASP A 99 -8.71 -6.66 9.90
C ASP A 99 -7.72 -6.06 8.90
N GLU A 100 -6.65 -6.80 8.66
CA GLU A 100 -5.51 -6.36 7.86
C GLU A 100 -5.89 -5.80 6.49
N LEU A 101 -6.69 -6.55 5.72
CA LEU A 101 -7.08 -6.16 4.38
C LEU A 101 -7.94 -4.90 4.41
N ASN A 102 -8.85 -4.78 5.38
CA ASN A 102 -9.67 -3.59 5.54
C ASN A 102 -8.88 -2.35 5.98
N ALA A 103 -7.86 -2.51 6.83
CA ALA A 103 -6.95 -1.41 7.18
C ALA A 103 -6.15 -0.92 5.97
N VAL A 104 -5.58 -1.85 5.18
CA VAL A 104 -4.85 -1.51 3.94
C VAL A 104 -5.77 -0.85 2.92
N LYS A 105 -6.99 -1.38 2.72
CA LYS A 105 -8.02 -0.77 1.87
C LYS A 105 -8.38 0.64 2.31
N ALA A 106 -8.58 0.87 3.61
CA ALA A 106 -8.90 2.19 4.14
C ALA A 106 -7.77 3.20 3.85
N TYR A 107 -6.53 2.80 4.14
CA TYR A 107 -5.35 3.64 3.97
C TYR A 107 -5.13 4.01 2.49
N ILE A 108 -5.05 3.01 1.61
CA ILE A 108 -4.83 3.21 0.18
C ILE A 108 -6.04 3.87 -0.50
N GLY A 109 -7.25 3.47 -0.12
CA GLY A 109 -8.47 4.07 -0.62
C GLY A 109 -8.50 5.58 -0.35
N THR A 110 -8.11 6.02 0.84
CA THR A 110 -8.00 7.44 1.18
C THR A 110 -7.02 8.15 0.23
N ILE A 111 -5.81 7.62 0.08
CA ILE A 111 -4.76 8.20 -0.78
C ILE A 111 -5.22 8.31 -2.24
N PHE A 112 -5.81 7.24 -2.77
CA PHE A 112 -6.23 7.19 -4.17
C PHE A 112 -7.46 8.07 -4.43
N ASN A 113 -8.33 8.27 -3.44
CA ASN A 113 -9.45 9.19 -3.57
C ASN A 113 -8.98 10.64 -3.63
N GLU A 114 -8.03 11.03 -2.77
CA GLU A 114 -7.41 12.36 -2.86
C GLU A 114 -6.78 12.58 -4.23
N LEU A 115 -5.93 11.64 -4.68
CA LEU A 115 -5.26 11.74 -5.97
C LEU A 115 -6.27 11.78 -7.13
N ASN A 116 -7.33 10.98 -7.06
CA ASN A 116 -8.38 11.00 -8.07
C ASN A 116 -9.17 12.30 -8.08
N SER A 117 -9.31 13.00 -6.94
CA SER A 117 -9.99 14.29 -6.94
C SER A 117 -9.28 15.32 -7.80
N ASP A 118 -7.95 15.22 -7.90
CA ASP A 118 -7.13 16.06 -8.75
C ASP A 118 -7.12 15.60 -10.22
N LEU A 119 -7.19 14.29 -10.48
CA LEU A 119 -7.07 13.69 -11.82
C LEU A 119 -8.40 13.57 -12.58
N ILE A 120 -9.54 13.50 -11.89
CA ILE A 120 -10.84 13.17 -12.49
C ILE A 120 -11.27 14.19 -13.56
N ARG A 121 -10.91 15.46 -13.38
CA ARG A 121 -11.20 16.54 -14.36
C ARG A 121 -10.51 16.32 -15.71
N TYR A 122 -9.42 15.55 -15.73
CA TYR A 122 -8.71 15.14 -16.94
C TYR A 122 -9.26 13.85 -17.54
N GLY A 123 -10.28 13.24 -16.93
CA GLY A 123 -10.81 11.94 -17.32
C GLY A 123 -9.82 10.81 -17.01
N ILE A 124 -9.02 10.96 -15.97
CA ILE A 124 -8.08 9.94 -15.49
C ILE A 124 -8.46 9.54 -14.08
N GLN A 125 -8.36 8.23 -13.80
CA GLN A 125 -8.59 7.68 -12.48
C GLN A 125 -7.56 6.59 -12.18
N ILE A 126 -6.97 6.63 -11.01
CA ILE A 126 -6.11 5.58 -10.46
C ILE A 126 -6.98 4.56 -9.72
N ALA A 127 -6.72 3.29 -9.98
CA ALA A 127 -7.38 2.17 -9.31
C ALA A 127 -6.34 1.09 -8.95
N THR A 128 -6.67 0.28 -7.96
CA THR A 128 -5.85 -0.86 -7.54
C THR A 128 -6.73 -2.06 -7.20
N TYR A 129 -6.15 -3.25 -7.28
CA TYR A 129 -6.71 -4.47 -6.73
C TYR A 129 -5.73 -4.99 -5.67
N LEU A 130 -6.27 -5.34 -4.50
CA LEU A 130 -5.50 -5.78 -3.34
C LEU A 130 -5.68 -7.29 -3.11
N ASP A 131 -5.77 -8.07 -4.19
CA ASP A 131 -5.89 -9.53 -4.08
C ASP A 131 -4.53 -10.18 -3.74
N HIS A 132 -3.43 -9.52 -4.12
CA HIS A 132 -2.05 -9.94 -3.89
C HIS A 132 -1.20 -8.76 -3.41
N TYR A 133 -1.62 -8.15 -2.30
CA TYR A 133 -0.99 -6.94 -1.79
C TYR A 133 0.24 -7.20 -0.92
N ARG A 134 0.54 -8.45 -0.54
CA ARG A 134 1.78 -8.74 0.19
C ARG A 134 2.91 -8.92 -0.82
N ALA A 135 4.08 -8.36 -0.56
CA ALA A 135 5.21 -8.48 -1.48
C ALA A 135 5.63 -9.94 -1.71
N GLU A 136 5.46 -10.80 -0.70
CA GLU A 136 5.71 -12.25 -0.75
C GLU A 136 4.72 -13.02 -1.63
N ASP A 137 3.55 -12.47 -1.94
CA ASP A 137 2.59 -13.09 -2.87
C ASP A 137 3.13 -13.12 -4.31
N LEU A 138 4.06 -12.21 -4.62
CA LEU A 138 4.58 -11.99 -5.97
C LEU A 138 6.08 -12.27 -6.10
N LEU A 139 6.85 -12.10 -5.03
CA LEU A 139 8.31 -12.11 -5.06
C LEU A 139 8.89 -13.19 -4.14
N ILE A 140 10.05 -13.72 -4.53
CA ILE A 140 10.89 -14.51 -3.64
C ILE A 140 11.69 -13.52 -2.78
N THR A 141 11.38 -13.46 -1.49
CA THR A 141 11.91 -12.46 -0.54
C THR A 141 13.05 -12.99 0.34
N ASP A 142 13.38 -14.29 0.30
CA ASP A 142 14.42 -14.92 1.13
C ASP A 142 15.81 -14.27 1.04
N GLY A 143 16.08 -13.54 -0.05
CA GLY A 143 17.34 -12.82 -0.28
C GLY A 143 17.31 -11.34 0.11
N PHE A 144 16.24 -10.83 0.72
CA PHE A 144 16.11 -9.43 1.10
C PHE A 144 16.71 -9.19 2.49
N ASP A 145 17.47 -8.10 2.64
CA ASP A 145 17.93 -7.66 3.95
C ASP A 145 16.83 -6.86 4.64
N PHE A 146 16.05 -7.51 5.50
CA PHE A 146 15.00 -6.88 6.30
C PHE A 146 15.51 -6.10 7.52
N SER A 147 16.78 -6.30 7.91
CA SER A 147 17.40 -5.56 9.03
C SER A 147 17.75 -4.12 8.67
N CYS A 148 17.98 -3.86 7.37
CA CYS A 148 18.53 -2.62 6.82
C CYS A 148 19.86 -2.18 7.47
N GLU A 149 20.63 -3.11 8.00
CA GLU A 149 21.92 -2.77 8.61
C GLU A 149 23.01 -2.55 7.56
N VAL A 150 22.88 -3.20 6.42
CA VAL A 150 23.97 -3.34 5.44
C VAL A 150 23.71 -2.55 4.17
N LYS A 151 22.44 -2.39 3.77
CA LYS A 151 22.06 -1.75 2.51
C LYS A 151 20.87 -0.84 2.69
N ASP A 152 20.80 0.15 1.79
CA ASP A 152 19.58 0.90 1.59
C ASP A 152 18.45 -0.06 1.14
N PRO A 153 17.37 -0.18 1.92
CA PRO A 153 16.31 -1.15 1.65
C PRO A 153 15.56 -0.82 0.35
N ILE A 154 15.45 0.45 -0.01
CA ILE A 154 14.73 0.87 -1.21
C ILE A 154 15.52 0.51 -2.45
N LEU A 155 16.82 0.84 -2.49
CA LEU A 155 17.65 0.48 -3.63
C LEU A 155 17.73 -1.04 -3.84
N ASP A 156 18.05 -1.79 -2.79
CA ASP A 156 18.30 -3.24 -2.90
C ASP A 156 17.01 -4.02 -3.21
N ARG A 157 15.92 -3.77 -2.46
CA ARG A 157 14.68 -4.54 -2.62
C ARG A 157 13.97 -4.16 -3.92
N THR A 158 13.89 -2.88 -4.26
CA THR A 158 13.20 -2.45 -5.48
C THR A 158 13.94 -2.89 -6.74
N SER A 159 15.28 -2.84 -6.75
CA SER A 159 16.08 -3.39 -7.84
C SER A 159 15.84 -4.89 -8.02
N LYS A 160 15.87 -5.67 -6.93
CA LYS A 160 15.59 -7.12 -6.99
C LYS A 160 14.17 -7.41 -7.44
N SER A 161 13.18 -6.66 -6.97
CA SER A 161 11.78 -6.78 -7.39
C SER A 161 11.64 -6.49 -8.89
N PHE A 162 12.30 -5.45 -9.38
CA PHE A 162 12.32 -5.12 -10.80
C PHE A 162 12.89 -6.26 -11.65
N GLU A 163 14.05 -6.82 -11.27
CA GLU A 163 14.66 -7.93 -11.99
C GLU A 163 13.80 -9.21 -11.96
N GLN A 164 13.18 -9.53 -10.82
CA GLN A 164 12.24 -10.65 -10.73
C GLN A 164 11.01 -10.43 -11.64
N LEU A 165 10.37 -9.26 -11.58
CA LEU A 165 9.21 -8.94 -12.41
C LEU A 165 9.52 -8.95 -13.91
N LYS A 166 10.70 -8.47 -14.28
CA LYS A 166 11.20 -8.52 -15.65
C LYS A 166 11.44 -9.95 -16.13
N GLY A 167 11.86 -10.85 -15.24
CA GLY A 167 11.95 -12.29 -15.51
C GLY A 167 10.60 -12.95 -15.81
N TYR A 168 9.52 -12.48 -15.17
CA TYR A 168 8.17 -13.02 -15.35
C TYR A 168 7.37 -12.37 -16.49
N SER A 169 7.64 -11.10 -16.80
CA SER A 169 6.83 -10.30 -17.72
C SER A 169 7.55 -10.06 -19.05
N THR A 170 7.17 -10.77 -20.10
CA THR A 170 7.88 -10.72 -21.40
C THR A 170 7.67 -9.43 -22.20
N ASN A 171 6.62 -8.64 -21.93
CA ASN A 171 6.27 -7.45 -22.75
C ASN A 171 5.98 -6.18 -21.95
N ASN A 172 5.18 -6.25 -20.87
CA ASN A 172 4.86 -5.08 -20.06
C ASN A 172 4.46 -5.53 -18.65
N MET A 173 5.16 -5.01 -17.65
CA MET A 173 4.92 -5.32 -16.22
C MET A 173 3.83 -4.44 -15.61
N GLY A 174 3.33 -3.41 -16.29
CA GLY A 174 2.42 -2.44 -15.69
C GLY A 174 3.11 -1.60 -14.61
N ILE A 175 2.31 -1.01 -13.73
CA ILE A 175 2.82 -0.22 -12.60
C ILE A 175 2.74 -1.08 -11.35
N HIS A 176 3.90 -1.37 -10.76
CA HIS A 176 4.02 -1.99 -9.46
C HIS A 176 4.60 -0.98 -8.47
N GLN A 177 3.98 -0.84 -7.32
CA GLN A 177 4.49 -0.01 -6.24
C GLN A 177 4.65 -0.84 -4.99
N PHE A 178 5.89 -0.90 -4.50
CA PHE A 178 6.30 -1.63 -3.32
C PHE A 178 6.53 -0.66 -2.16
N ILE A 179 5.90 -0.94 -1.02
CA ILE A 179 6.08 -0.22 0.23
C ILE A 179 6.92 -1.12 1.12
N TRP A 180 8.18 -0.75 1.23
CA TRP A 180 9.16 -1.40 2.08
C TRP A 180 9.22 -0.69 3.41
N SER A 181 9.46 -1.41 4.48
CA SER A 181 9.70 -0.86 5.79
C SER A 181 11.13 -1.17 6.24
N CYS A 182 11.55 -0.37 7.21
CA CYS A 182 12.81 -0.58 7.88
C CYS A 182 12.67 -0.27 9.37
N PRO A 183 12.92 -1.25 10.26
CA PRO A 183 12.86 -1.01 11.70
C PRO A 183 13.91 -0.01 12.20
N LYS A 184 15.02 0.13 11.47
CA LYS A 184 16.11 1.04 11.81
C LYS A 184 15.86 2.41 11.17
N ASP A 185 15.68 3.42 12.01
CA ASP A 185 15.63 4.80 11.53
C ASP A 185 17.01 5.23 11.02
N ASN A 186 17.08 5.54 9.72
CA ASN A 186 18.27 6.11 9.10
C ASN A 186 17.83 7.16 8.09
N LYS A 187 18.07 8.42 8.44
CA LYS A 187 17.73 9.59 7.63
C LYS A 187 18.45 9.65 6.28
N ASN A 188 19.46 8.82 6.06
CA ASN A 188 20.17 8.74 4.79
C ASN A 188 19.57 7.72 3.83
N PHE A 189 18.56 6.94 4.25
CA PHE A 189 17.88 6.05 3.32
C PHE A 189 17.07 6.85 2.31
N MET A 190 17.08 6.36 1.07
CA MET A 190 16.21 6.91 0.05
C MET A 190 14.75 6.62 0.41
N ILE A 191 13.88 7.59 0.14
CA ILE A 191 12.45 7.49 0.46
C ILE A 191 11.66 6.85 -0.69
N SER A 192 12.18 6.96 -1.91
CA SER A 192 11.60 6.42 -3.13
C SER A 192 12.66 6.10 -4.18
N GLU A 193 12.35 5.15 -5.06
CA GLU A 193 13.14 4.83 -6.25
C GLU A 193 12.21 4.30 -7.34
N ILE A 194 12.47 4.63 -8.61
CA ILE A 194 11.62 4.21 -9.75
C ILE A 194 12.47 3.55 -10.85
N TYR A 195 12.28 2.24 -11.03
CA TYR A 195 12.84 1.50 -12.15
C TYR A 195 11.85 1.44 -13.32
N LYS A 196 12.23 2.01 -14.46
CA LYS A 196 11.38 2.07 -15.66
C LYS A 196 11.58 0.83 -16.54
N ASN A 197 10.47 0.28 -17.04
CA ASN A 197 10.44 -0.75 -18.08
C ASN A 197 9.65 -0.25 -19.30
N GLY A 198 10.34 0.44 -20.20
CA GLY A 198 9.71 1.10 -21.34
C GLY A 198 8.94 2.35 -20.94
N VAL A 199 7.88 2.69 -21.69
CA VAL A 199 7.10 3.92 -21.50
C VAL A 199 6.05 3.77 -20.41
N CYS A 200 5.45 2.58 -20.29
CA CYS A 200 4.24 2.37 -19.50
C CYS A 200 4.43 1.45 -18.30
N GLY A 201 5.58 0.79 -18.19
CA GLY A 201 5.92 -0.12 -17.10
C GLY A 201 6.84 0.57 -16.10
N ASN A 202 6.50 0.52 -14.81
CA ASN A 202 7.28 1.11 -13.73
C ASN A 202 7.26 0.20 -12.50
N VAL A 203 8.40 0.03 -11.84
CA VAL A 203 8.51 -0.53 -10.50
C VAL A 203 8.96 0.57 -9.56
N ILE A 204 8.07 0.97 -8.68
CA ILE A 204 8.25 2.03 -7.71
C ILE A 204 8.53 1.34 -6.37
N GLY A 205 9.57 1.75 -5.66
CA GLY A 205 9.83 1.34 -4.30
C GLY A 205 9.77 2.54 -3.38
N LEU A 206 9.14 2.39 -2.22
CA LEU A 206 8.96 3.45 -1.23
C LEU A 206 9.33 2.96 0.15
N LEU A 207 9.89 3.85 0.98
CA LEU A 207 10.13 3.58 2.39
C LEU A 207 8.91 3.99 3.22
N TRP A 208 8.42 3.09 4.05
CA TRP A 208 7.43 3.38 5.07
C TRP A 208 8.07 4.27 6.13
N GLN A 209 7.60 5.51 6.22
CA GLN A 209 8.06 6.52 7.17
C GLN A 209 6.89 7.10 7.97
N GLY A 210 5.92 6.25 8.29
CA GLY A 210 4.65 6.67 8.90
C GLY A 210 3.58 7.02 7.87
N GLY A 211 2.33 7.12 8.33
CA GLY A 211 1.16 7.21 7.45
C GLY A 211 1.17 8.42 6.51
N ASP A 212 1.51 9.59 7.03
CA ASP A 212 1.38 10.86 6.30
C ASP A 212 2.50 11.04 5.27
N ILE A 213 3.76 10.84 5.68
CA ILE A 213 4.92 10.93 4.79
C ILE A 213 4.80 9.88 3.68
N THR A 214 4.42 8.65 4.03
CA THR A 214 4.26 7.59 3.02
C THR A 214 3.10 7.90 2.07
N SER A 215 2.00 8.48 2.56
CA SER A 215 0.86 8.92 1.73
C SER A 215 1.27 9.95 0.67
N LEU A 216 2.01 10.99 1.10
CA LEU A 216 2.55 12.00 0.18
C LEU A 216 3.52 11.38 -0.82
N THR A 217 4.39 10.49 -0.35
CA THR A 217 5.38 9.81 -1.19
C THR A 217 4.72 8.87 -2.22
N ILE A 218 3.62 8.20 -1.85
CA ILE A 218 2.80 7.40 -2.79
C ILE A 218 2.24 8.29 -3.90
N LYS A 219 1.59 9.41 -3.55
CA LYS A 219 1.03 10.35 -4.55
C LYS A 219 2.13 10.88 -5.48
N SER A 220 3.24 11.31 -4.88
CA SER A 220 4.37 11.87 -5.61
C SER A 220 5.00 10.89 -6.59
N SER A 221 5.39 9.72 -6.10
CA SER A 221 6.06 8.71 -6.92
C SER A 221 5.15 8.13 -8.01
N LEU A 222 3.84 8.03 -7.76
CA LEU A 222 2.88 7.64 -8.81
C LEU A 222 2.83 8.69 -9.91
N LEU A 223 2.71 9.98 -9.56
CA LEU A 223 2.71 11.02 -10.58
C LEU A 223 4.04 11.12 -11.30
N GLU A 224 5.17 10.95 -10.62
CA GLU A 224 6.47 10.86 -11.28
C GLU A 224 6.53 9.68 -12.26
N ALA A 225 5.98 8.51 -11.90
CA ALA A 225 5.92 7.37 -12.80
C ALA A 225 5.04 7.62 -14.03
N LEU A 226 3.99 8.44 -13.91
CA LEU A 226 3.07 8.77 -15.01
C LEU A 226 3.58 9.94 -15.87
N LEU A 227 4.17 10.96 -15.25
CA LEU A 227 4.52 12.24 -15.85
C LEU A 227 6.02 12.36 -16.18
N GLY A 228 6.86 11.64 -15.46
CA GLY A 228 8.31 11.81 -15.46
C GLY A 228 8.80 13.07 -14.74
N ILE A 229 7.95 13.69 -13.92
CA ILE A 229 8.27 14.89 -13.13
C ILE A 229 8.44 14.47 -11.67
N PRO A 230 9.65 14.59 -11.08
CA PRO A 230 9.91 14.14 -9.72
C PRO A 230 9.32 15.10 -8.68
N GLU A 231 9.11 14.56 -7.47
CA GLU A 231 8.77 15.32 -6.24
C GLU A 231 7.46 16.12 -6.24
N LEU A 232 6.55 15.87 -7.20
CA LEU A 232 5.20 16.45 -7.18
C LEU A 232 4.48 16.06 -5.87
N TYR A 233 3.89 17.00 -5.11
CA TYR A 233 3.34 16.83 -3.74
C TYR A 233 4.34 16.82 -2.57
N LEU A 234 5.64 16.60 -2.76
CA LEU A 234 6.58 16.52 -1.62
C LEU A 234 6.82 17.89 -0.96
N ASP A 235 6.61 18.99 -1.68
CA ASP A 235 6.64 20.35 -1.14
C ASP A 235 5.27 20.80 -0.57
N GLY A 236 4.30 19.88 -0.49
CA GLY A 236 2.93 20.15 -0.04
C GLY A 236 2.10 20.93 -1.06
N ARG A 237 2.61 21.21 -2.27
CA ARG A 237 1.85 21.87 -3.32
C ARG A 237 1.10 20.87 -4.17
N ILE A 238 -0.16 21.20 -4.43
CA ILE A 238 -0.97 20.51 -5.44
C ILE A 238 -0.36 20.87 -6.81
N PRO A 239 -0.07 19.89 -7.68
CA PRO A 239 0.43 20.14 -9.02
C PRO A 239 -0.48 21.08 -9.82
N THR A 240 0.14 21.93 -10.62
CA THR A 240 -0.56 22.87 -11.49
C THR A 240 -1.35 22.14 -12.57
N ASN A 241 -2.32 22.86 -13.16
CA ASN A 241 -3.13 22.30 -14.23
C ASN A 241 -2.28 21.85 -15.44
N GLU A 242 -1.17 22.55 -15.72
CA GLU A 242 -0.27 22.27 -16.83
C GLU A 242 0.54 20.99 -16.60
N GLU A 243 1.05 20.78 -15.38
CA GLU A 243 1.76 19.56 -15.01
C GLU A 243 0.85 18.34 -15.13
N LEU A 244 -0.39 18.46 -14.64
CA LEU A 244 -1.36 17.37 -14.71
C LEU A 244 -1.85 17.08 -16.13
N LEU A 245 -1.79 18.03 -17.07
CA LEU A 245 -2.08 17.73 -18.49
C LEU A 245 -1.10 16.70 -19.08
N GLY A 246 0.11 16.57 -18.52
CA GLY A 246 1.04 15.52 -18.92
C GLY A 246 0.48 14.10 -18.72
N THR A 247 -0.49 13.92 -17.82
CA THR A 247 -1.12 12.62 -17.57
C THR A 247 -1.93 12.16 -18.79
N CYS A 248 -2.38 13.10 -19.64
CA CYS A 248 -3.04 12.77 -20.90
C CYS A 248 -2.14 12.06 -21.89
N LYS A 249 -0.85 12.40 -21.90
CA LYS A 249 0.12 11.71 -22.74
C LYS A 249 0.26 10.25 -22.30
N PHE A 250 0.42 10.01 -21.00
CA PHE A 250 0.45 8.65 -20.46
C PHE A 250 -0.85 7.89 -20.79
N ALA A 251 -2.01 8.50 -20.57
CA ALA A 251 -3.30 7.88 -20.88
C ALA A 251 -3.46 7.55 -22.38
N GLY A 252 -2.96 8.40 -23.28
CA GLY A 252 -2.98 8.18 -24.72
C GLY A 252 -2.03 7.08 -25.17
N ASP A 253 -0.80 7.07 -24.64
CA ASP A 253 0.27 6.15 -25.05
C ASP A 253 0.11 4.76 -24.41
N CYS A 254 -0.46 4.68 -23.20
CA CYS A 254 -0.42 3.48 -22.37
C CYS A 254 -1.78 2.82 -22.12
N ILE A 255 -2.90 3.56 -22.22
CA ILE A 255 -4.22 3.04 -21.86
C ILE A 255 -5.07 2.78 -23.11
N GLY A 256 -5.11 1.51 -23.51
CA GLY A 256 -5.94 1.02 -24.61
C GLY A 256 -7.43 0.91 -24.27
N GLU A 257 -8.24 0.68 -25.31
CA GLU A 257 -9.68 0.45 -25.17
C GLU A 257 -10.01 -0.90 -24.50
N SER A 258 -9.17 -1.92 -24.73
CA SER A 258 -9.30 -3.23 -24.09
C SER A 258 -8.55 -3.27 -22.75
N PRO A 259 -9.08 -3.95 -21.72
CA PRO A 259 -8.39 -4.07 -20.45
C PRO A 259 -7.01 -4.72 -20.53
N SER A 260 -6.06 -4.15 -19.80
CA SER A 260 -4.68 -4.60 -19.70
C SER A 260 -4.17 -4.56 -18.25
N ILE A 261 -2.91 -4.94 -18.05
CA ILE A 261 -2.22 -4.82 -16.75
C ILE A 261 -1.99 -3.36 -16.33
N ILE A 262 -1.90 -2.44 -17.30
CA ILE A 262 -1.66 -1.01 -17.07
C ILE A 262 -2.98 -0.29 -16.77
N GLY A 263 -4.09 -0.79 -17.31
CA GLY A 263 -5.37 -0.11 -17.19
C GLY A 263 -6.35 -0.40 -18.32
N PHE A 264 -7.43 0.38 -18.34
CA PHE A 264 -8.53 0.25 -19.29
C PHE A 264 -9.33 1.54 -19.40
N ARG A 265 -10.17 1.65 -20.42
CA ARG A 265 -11.10 2.78 -20.59
C ARG A 265 -12.50 2.39 -20.13
N ASN A 266 -13.15 3.28 -19.37
CA ASN A 266 -14.52 3.07 -18.89
C ASN A 266 -15.39 4.31 -19.10
N HIS A 267 -16.69 4.13 -19.29
CA HIS A 267 -17.64 5.25 -19.40
C HIS A 267 -17.94 5.91 -18.06
N GLU A 268 -17.89 5.13 -16.98
CA GLU A 268 -18.20 5.61 -15.64
C GLU A 268 -16.96 5.55 -14.73
N PRO A 269 -16.84 6.48 -13.76
CA PRO A 269 -15.92 6.34 -12.65
C PRO A 269 -16.12 5.05 -11.90
N ILE A 270 -15.01 4.43 -11.52
CA ILE A 270 -15.04 3.30 -10.60
C ILE A 270 -15.23 3.87 -9.21
N GLN A 271 -16.17 3.35 -8.45
CA GLN A 271 -16.23 3.67 -7.02
C GLN A 271 -15.05 3.01 -6.33
N LEU A 272 -14.16 3.82 -5.76
CA LEU A 272 -13.14 3.32 -4.86
C LEU A 272 -13.80 2.96 -3.54
N VAL A 273 -13.46 1.79 -3.00
CA VAL A 273 -13.97 1.34 -1.70
C VAL A 273 -13.39 2.24 -0.61
N HIS A 274 -14.25 3.03 0.02
CA HIS A 274 -13.98 3.64 1.32
C HIS A 274 -14.32 2.63 2.40
N VAL A 275 -13.35 2.25 3.22
CA VAL A 275 -13.61 1.48 4.44
C VAL A 275 -13.65 2.44 5.63
N ILE A 276 -14.55 3.43 5.58
CA ILE A 276 -15.11 4.00 6.80
C ILE A 276 -16.59 4.26 6.49
N PRO A 277 -17.51 3.37 6.88
CA PRO A 277 -18.93 3.69 6.85
C PRO A 277 -19.15 4.92 7.72
N ALA A 278 -19.67 6.01 7.14
CA ALA A 278 -20.03 7.21 7.89
C ALA A 278 -21.08 6.93 8.99
N GLU A 279 -21.73 5.77 8.93
CA GLU A 279 -22.82 5.37 9.83
C GLU A 279 -22.31 4.70 11.12
N ASP A 280 -21.06 4.20 11.17
CA ASP A 280 -20.53 3.48 12.35
C ASP A 280 -19.71 4.37 13.31
N ALA A 281 -19.35 5.60 12.90
CA ALA A 281 -18.74 6.59 13.80
C ALA A 281 -19.76 7.23 14.78
N GLY A 282 -21.05 6.91 14.64
CA GLY A 282 -22.16 7.62 15.27
C GLY A 282 -22.89 6.89 16.40
N THR A 283 -22.39 5.79 16.95
CA THR A 283 -23.05 5.10 18.08
C THR A 283 -22.10 4.48 19.11
N HIS A 284 -21.13 5.24 19.61
CA HIS A 284 -20.62 4.99 20.97
C HIS A 284 -21.12 6.08 21.92
N THR A 285 -22.35 5.86 22.39
CA THR A 285 -22.90 6.50 23.57
C THR A 285 -21.89 6.37 24.70
N THR A 286 -21.43 7.51 25.19
CA THR A 286 -20.67 7.67 26.42
C THR A 286 -21.48 7.03 27.56
N LEU A 287 -21.20 5.78 27.92
CA LEU A 287 -21.56 5.25 29.23
C LEU A 287 -20.56 5.84 30.23
N VAL A 288 -20.82 7.07 30.62
CA VAL A 288 -20.32 7.63 31.88
C VAL A 288 -20.92 6.77 32.97
N HIS A 289 -20.17 5.79 33.47
CA HIS A 289 -20.46 5.19 34.76
C HIS A 289 -20.26 6.28 35.82
N HIS A 290 -21.36 6.90 36.22
CA HIS A 290 -21.47 7.52 37.54
C HIS A 290 -21.24 6.41 38.57
N VAL A 291 -20.01 6.31 39.07
CA VAL A 291 -19.75 5.66 40.35
C VAL A 291 -20.16 6.66 41.41
N GLY A 292 -21.35 6.45 41.97
CA GLY A 292 -21.81 7.15 43.15
C GLY A 292 -20.92 6.80 44.34
N SER A 293 -20.31 7.82 44.94
CA SER A 293 -19.81 7.74 46.30
C SER A 293 -20.90 8.22 47.24
N GLU A 294 -21.72 7.29 47.73
CA GLU A 294 -22.41 7.47 49.00
C GLU A 294 -21.37 7.33 50.11
N HIS A 295 -21.07 8.44 50.78
CA HIS A 295 -20.59 8.41 52.16
C HIS A 295 -21.39 9.43 52.96
N GLU A 296 -22.47 8.91 53.52
CA GLU A 296 -23.10 9.35 54.76
C GLU A 296 -22.17 8.91 55.90
N TYR A 297 -21.70 9.85 56.73
CA TYR A 297 -21.46 9.68 58.18
C TYR A 297 -21.21 11.07 58.82
N ASP A 298 -22.10 11.39 59.75
CA ASP A 298 -22.15 12.42 60.81
C ASP A 298 -22.19 13.93 60.46
#